data_AF-A0A7I9XTR4-F1
#
_entry.id   AF-A0A7I9XTR4-F1
#
_cell.length_a   1.000
_cell.length_b   1.000
_cell.length_c   1.000
_cell.angle_alpha   90.00
_cell.angle_beta   90.00
_cell.angle_gamma   90.00
#
_symmetry.space_group_name_H-M   'P 1'
#
loop_
_entity.id
_entity.type
_entity.pdbx_description
1 polymer ?
#
loop_
_entity_poly.entity_id
_entity_poly.type
_entity_poly.pdbx_seq_one_letter_code
_entity_poly.pdbx_strand_id
1 'polypeptide(L)'
;MIDLKLLQDNPDAVRRSQVSRGEDPALVDALLAADAARRAAISTADSLRAEQKAASKNVSTASGDERAALLARARELAEQVKAAEAAQAQAEAAFTAAHLAIPNVILDDVPRRGRRLSRPGCRR
;
A
#
# COMPACT_ATOMS: atom_id res chain seq x y z
N MET A 1 -2.21 -12.96 6.35
CA MET A 1 -1.54 -12.87 5.04
C MET A 1 -0.03 -12.78 5.21
N ILE A 2 0.77 -12.74 4.11
CA ILE A 2 2.23 -12.55 4.19
C ILE A 2 2.57 -11.33 5.04
N ASP A 3 3.57 -11.47 5.91
CA ASP A 3 4.11 -10.36 6.67
C ASP A 3 4.93 -9.43 5.77
N LEU A 4 4.44 -8.19 5.59
CA LEU A 4 5.10 -7.17 4.78
C LEU A 4 6.46 -6.77 5.34
N LYS A 5 6.66 -6.88 6.66
CA LYS A 5 7.98 -6.65 7.25
C LYS A 5 8.98 -7.67 6.73
N LEU A 6 8.60 -8.95 6.69
CA LEU A 6 9.46 -10.02 6.18
C LEU A 6 9.81 -9.81 4.69
N LEU A 7 8.85 -9.31 3.92
CA LEU A 7 9.02 -8.96 2.50
C LEU A 7 10.02 -7.80 2.31
N GLN A 8 9.97 -6.80 3.19
CA GLN A 8 10.85 -5.62 3.16
C GLN A 8 12.25 -5.94 3.66
N ASP A 9 12.35 -6.74 4.73
CA ASP A 9 13.63 -7.09 5.35
C ASP A 9 14.40 -8.12 4.50
N ASN A 10 13.70 -9.10 3.89
CA ASN A 10 14.32 -10.19 3.14
C ASN A 10 13.49 -10.62 1.91
N PRO A 11 13.39 -9.80 0.86
CA PRO A 11 12.61 -10.11 -0.34
C PRO A 11 13.08 -11.39 -1.04
N ASP A 12 14.39 -11.66 -1.06
CA ASP A 12 14.95 -12.86 -1.69
C ASP A 12 14.60 -14.16 -0.95
N ALA A 13 14.40 -14.11 0.37
CA ALA A 13 13.95 -15.28 1.13
C ALA A 13 12.49 -15.61 0.79
N VAL A 14 11.64 -14.60 0.66
CA VAL A 14 10.23 -14.77 0.29
C VAL A 14 10.11 -15.26 -1.16
N ARG A 15 10.84 -14.67 -2.11
CA ARG A 15 10.86 -15.12 -3.51
C ARG A 15 11.25 -16.59 -3.64
N ARG A 16 12.30 -17.03 -2.95
CA ARG A 16 12.74 -18.44 -2.94
C ARG A 16 11.68 -19.37 -2.36
N SER A 17 11.00 -18.95 -1.28
CA SER A 17 9.89 -19.71 -0.69
C SER A 17 8.71 -19.84 -1.66
N GLN A 18 8.34 -18.77 -2.37
CA GLN A 18 7.27 -18.79 -3.38
C GLN A 18 7.62 -19.72 -4.56
N VAL A 19 8.82 -19.59 -5.12
CA VAL A 19 9.29 -20.46 -6.22
C VAL A 19 9.30 -21.94 -5.80
N SER A 20 9.72 -22.24 -4.56
CA SER A 20 9.73 -23.63 -4.04
C SER A 20 8.35 -24.28 -3.97
N ARG A 21 7.28 -23.47 -3.92
CA ARG A 21 5.88 -23.91 -3.88
C ARG A 21 5.21 -23.92 -5.25
N GLY A 22 5.89 -23.46 -6.29
CA GLY A 22 5.34 -23.29 -7.64
C GLY A 22 4.49 -22.03 -7.80
N GLU A 23 4.63 -21.06 -6.89
CA GLU A 23 3.99 -19.75 -6.99
C GLU A 23 4.87 -18.77 -7.76
N ASP A 24 4.25 -17.75 -8.36
CA ASP A 24 4.94 -16.75 -9.16
C ASP A 24 5.65 -15.70 -8.27
N PRO A 25 7.00 -15.58 -8.32
CA PRO A 25 7.72 -14.52 -7.62
C PRO A 25 7.34 -13.11 -8.09
N ALA A 26 6.75 -12.96 -9.29
CA ALA A 26 6.27 -11.66 -9.78
C ALA A 26 5.16 -11.06 -8.91
N LEU A 27 4.39 -11.89 -8.18
CA LEU A 27 3.38 -11.41 -7.23
C LEU A 27 4.01 -10.67 -6.05
N VAL A 28 5.19 -11.11 -5.59
CA VAL A 28 5.96 -10.43 -4.53
C VAL A 28 6.41 -9.05 -5.02
N ASP A 29 6.87 -8.97 -6.25
CA ASP A 29 7.34 -7.72 -6.85
C ASP A 29 6.19 -6.75 -7.10
N ALA A 30 5.03 -7.25 -7.53
CA ALA A 30 3.81 -6.47 -7.68
C ALA A 30 3.35 -5.87 -6.33
N LEU A 31 3.43 -6.65 -5.24
CA LEU A 31 3.10 -6.16 -3.90
C LEU A 31 4.08 -5.09 -3.41
N LEU A 32 5.38 -5.28 -3.64
CA LEU A 32 6.41 -4.29 -3.29
C LEU A 32 6.22 -2.98 -4.08
N ALA A 33 5.95 -3.09 -5.38
CA ALA A 33 5.66 -1.94 -6.23
C ALA A 33 4.39 -1.21 -5.78
N ALA A 34 3.34 -1.94 -5.39
CA ALA A 34 2.11 -1.36 -4.87
C ALA A 34 2.33 -0.65 -3.52
N ASP A 35 3.13 -1.19 -2.60
CA ASP A 35 3.47 -0.51 -1.35
C ASP A 35 4.30 0.76 -1.62
N ALA A 36 5.27 0.70 -2.53
CA ALA A 36 6.07 1.85 -2.93
C ALA A 36 5.19 2.97 -3.52
N ALA A 37 4.27 2.61 -4.44
CA ALA A 37 3.32 3.54 -5.03
C ALA A 37 2.39 4.15 -3.97
N ARG A 38 1.89 3.34 -3.03
CA ARG A 38 1.07 3.80 -1.90
C ARG A 38 1.82 4.83 -1.06
N ARG A 39 3.06 4.54 -0.64
CA ARG A 39 3.87 5.47 0.15
C ARG A 39 4.18 6.76 -0.59
N ALA A 40 4.49 6.67 -1.88
CA ALA A 40 4.72 7.84 -2.72
C ALA A 40 3.47 8.72 -2.82
N ALA A 41 2.29 8.11 -2.98
CA ALA A 41 1.01 8.82 -3.02
C ALA A 41 0.70 9.51 -1.68
N ILE A 42 0.92 8.81 -0.54
CA ILE A 42 0.77 9.40 0.81
C ILE A 42 1.70 10.60 0.96
N SER A 43 2.99 10.44 0.65
CA SER A 43 3.97 11.53 0.75
C SER A 43 3.58 12.74 -0.11
N THR A 44 3.08 12.49 -1.32
CA THR A 44 2.63 13.55 -2.24
C THR A 44 1.42 14.28 -1.70
N ALA A 45 0.42 13.55 -1.19
CA ALA A 45 -0.77 14.13 -0.57
C ALA A 45 -0.42 14.97 0.66
N ASP A 46 0.48 14.49 1.51
CA ASP A 46 0.93 15.24 2.70
C ASP A 46 1.73 16.49 2.34
N SER A 47 2.62 16.42 1.34
CA SER A 47 3.31 17.60 0.80
C SER A 47 2.34 18.65 0.25
N LEU A 48 1.36 18.23 -0.56
CA LEU A 48 0.37 19.14 -1.13
C LEU A 48 -0.54 19.76 -0.05
N ARG A 49 -0.93 18.99 0.97
CA ARG A 49 -1.68 19.53 2.13
C ARG A 49 -0.86 20.57 2.89
N ALA A 50 0.44 20.32 3.07
CA ALA A 50 1.33 21.28 3.72
C ALA A 50 1.43 22.58 2.89
N GLU A 51 1.59 22.47 1.57
CA GLU A 51 1.59 23.60 0.64
C GLU A 51 0.27 24.38 0.66
N GLN A 52 -0.88 23.68 0.63
CA GLN A 52 -2.19 24.30 0.73
C GLN A 52 -2.36 25.07 2.04
N LYS A 53 -1.89 24.51 3.16
CA LYS A 53 -1.94 25.17 4.47
C LYS A 53 -1.04 26.39 4.52
N ALA A 54 0.15 26.32 3.93
CA ALA A 54 1.06 27.46 3.80
C ALA A 54 0.44 28.57 2.91
N ALA A 55 -0.12 28.20 1.77
CA ALA A 55 -0.81 29.12 0.87
C ALA A 55 -2.01 29.79 1.55
N SER A 56 -2.80 29.04 2.33
CA SER A 56 -3.94 29.58 3.08
C SER A 56 -3.53 30.62 4.12
N LYS A 57 -2.37 30.42 4.79
CA LYS A 57 -1.79 31.43 5.68
C LYS A 57 -1.36 32.68 4.91
N ASN A 58 -0.67 32.51 3.78
CA ASN A 58 -0.22 33.62 2.95
C ASN A 58 -1.42 34.45 2.41
N VAL A 59 -2.52 33.80 2.04
CA VAL A 59 -3.77 34.46 1.63
C VAL A 59 -4.38 35.28 2.77
N SER A 60 -4.26 34.82 4.02
CA SER A 60 -4.79 35.54 5.19
C SER A 60 -3.95 36.76 5.58
N THR A 61 -2.66 36.78 5.23
CA THR A 61 -1.76 37.91 5.51
C THR A 61 -1.60 38.88 4.32
N ALA A 62 -1.96 38.47 3.11
CA ALA A 62 -1.89 39.32 1.92
C ALA A 62 -3.08 40.29 1.82
N SER A 63 -2.82 41.52 1.42
CA SER A 63 -3.82 42.58 1.23
C SER A 63 -3.77 43.13 -0.19
N GLY A 64 -4.92 43.54 -0.74
CA GLY A 64 -5.01 44.13 -2.08
C GLY A 64 -4.90 43.11 -3.22
N ASP A 65 -4.20 43.48 -4.29
CA ASP A 65 -4.14 42.72 -5.56
C ASP A 65 -3.43 41.36 -5.45
N GLU A 66 -2.47 41.22 -4.53
CA GLU A 66 -1.77 39.94 -4.28
C GLU A 66 -2.70 38.85 -3.73
N ARG A 67 -3.78 39.26 -3.04
CA ARG A 67 -4.75 38.32 -2.46
C ARG A 67 -5.50 37.55 -3.55
N ALA A 68 -5.82 38.20 -4.67
CA ALA A 68 -6.53 37.54 -5.78
C ALA A 68 -5.67 36.45 -6.44
N ALA A 69 -4.39 36.73 -6.68
CA ALA A 69 -3.44 35.77 -7.22
C ALA A 69 -3.22 34.57 -6.27
N LEU A 70 -3.05 34.85 -4.97
CA LEU A 70 -2.89 33.79 -3.97
C LEU A 70 -4.15 32.96 -3.78
N LEU A 71 -5.34 33.55 -3.92
CA LEU A 71 -6.61 32.83 -3.84
C LEU A 71 -6.80 31.87 -5.03
N ALA A 72 -6.37 32.26 -6.23
CA ALA A 72 -6.34 31.37 -7.40
C ALA A 72 -5.38 30.19 -7.17
N ARG A 73 -4.16 30.44 -6.70
CA ARG A 73 -3.18 29.39 -6.35
C ARG A 73 -3.69 28.46 -5.24
N ALA A 74 -4.34 29.00 -4.22
CA ALA A 74 -4.91 28.19 -3.15
C ALA A 74 -6.03 27.26 -3.63
N ARG A 75 -6.84 27.70 -4.62
CA ARG A 75 -7.85 26.86 -5.27
C ARG A 75 -7.23 25.75 -6.10
N GLU A 76 -6.21 26.06 -6.92
CA GLU A 76 -5.46 25.05 -7.67
C GLU A 76 -4.82 24.00 -6.75
N LEU A 77 -4.20 24.43 -5.64
CA LEU A 77 -3.64 23.52 -4.64
C LEU A 77 -4.72 22.67 -3.97
N ALA A 78 -5.90 23.24 -3.70
CA ALA A 78 -7.01 22.48 -3.12
C ALA A 78 -7.52 21.38 -4.05
N GLU A 79 -7.58 21.62 -5.36
CA GLU A 79 -7.92 20.60 -6.35
C GLU A 79 -6.84 19.52 -6.45
N GLN A 80 -5.57 19.91 -6.45
CA GLN A 80 -4.43 18.97 -6.44
C GLN A 80 -4.41 18.11 -5.18
N VAL A 81 -4.68 18.67 -4.00
CA VAL A 81 -4.82 17.92 -2.75
C VAL A 81 -5.92 16.87 -2.87
N LYS A 82 -7.11 17.25 -3.36
CA LYS A 82 -8.22 16.29 -3.55
C LYS A 82 -7.85 15.18 -4.54
N ALA A 83 -7.18 15.51 -5.64
CA ALA A 83 -6.72 14.53 -6.61
C ALA A 83 -5.67 13.58 -6.01
N ALA A 84 -4.72 14.10 -5.22
CA ALA A 84 -3.70 13.31 -4.55
C ALA A 84 -4.29 12.42 -3.44
N GLU A 85 -5.27 12.89 -2.68
CA GLU A 85 -6.01 12.10 -1.71
C GLU A 85 -6.79 10.96 -2.38
N ALA A 86 -7.43 11.22 -3.52
CA ALA A 86 -8.09 10.18 -4.31
C ALA A 86 -7.09 9.15 -4.85
N ALA A 87 -5.93 9.60 -5.36
CA ALA A 87 -4.86 8.72 -5.82
C ALA A 87 -4.27 7.89 -4.68
N GLN A 88 -4.10 8.47 -3.49
CA GLN A 88 -3.70 7.75 -2.28
C GLN A 88 -4.70 6.64 -1.94
N ALA A 89 -6.00 6.96 -1.92
CA ALA A 89 -7.05 5.98 -1.62
C ALA A 89 -7.09 4.85 -2.66
N GLN A 90 -6.90 5.18 -3.95
CA GLN A 90 -6.80 4.17 -5.02
C GLN A 90 -5.56 3.29 -4.87
N ALA A 91 -4.40 3.87 -4.56
CA ALA A 91 -3.15 3.13 -4.34
C ALA A 91 -3.26 2.20 -3.12
N GLU A 92 -3.92 2.65 -2.05
CA GLU A 92 -4.19 1.85 -0.87
C GLU A 92 -5.17 0.70 -1.15
N ALA A 93 -6.22 0.95 -1.94
CA ALA A 93 -7.14 -0.09 -2.38
C ALA A 93 -6.45 -1.13 -3.28
N ALA A 94 -5.61 -0.67 -4.23
CA ALA A 94 -4.84 -1.54 -5.10
C ALA A 94 -3.83 -2.38 -4.32
N PHE A 95 -3.14 -1.77 -3.35
CA PHE A 95 -2.25 -2.48 -2.43
C PHE A 95 -3.01 -3.53 -1.62
N THR A 96 -4.16 -3.18 -1.05
CA THR A 96 -4.99 -4.11 -0.28
C THR A 96 -5.48 -5.27 -1.14
N ALA A 97 -5.92 -5.00 -2.38
CA ALA A 97 -6.33 -6.02 -3.32
C ALA A 97 -5.17 -6.96 -3.69
N ALA A 98 -3.98 -6.41 -3.98
CA ALA A 98 -2.79 -7.21 -4.26
C ALA A 98 -2.34 -8.04 -3.04
N HIS A 99 -2.45 -7.47 -1.84
CA HIS A 99 -2.08 -8.12 -0.59
C HIS A 99 -3.07 -9.24 -0.20
N LEU A 100 -4.35 -9.08 -0.54
CA LEU A 100 -5.38 -10.11 -0.41
C LEU A 100 -5.28 -11.19 -1.50
N ALA A 101 -4.81 -10.83 -2.70
CA ALA A 101 -4.63 -11.77 -3.81
C ALA A 101 -3.49 -12.76 -3.57
N ILE A 102 -2.53 -12.45 -2.71
CA ILE A 102 -1.43 -13.34 -2.35
C ILE A 102 -1.90 -14.32 -1.24
N PRO A 103 -2.08 -15.62 -1.56
CA PRO A 103 -2.50 -16.62 -0.57
C PRO A 103 -1.42 -16.74 0.51
N ASN A 104 -1.84 -17.01 1.76
CA ASN A 104 -0.93 -16.72 2.87
C ASN A 104 0.18 -17.73 3.12
N VAL A 105 1.42 -17.21 3.21
CA VAL A 105 2.64 -17.97 3.45
C VAL A 105 2.54 -18.63 4.82
N ILE A 106 2.64 -19.96 4.79
CA ILE A 106 2.90 -20.75 5.99
C ILE A 106 4.35 -20.43 6.38
N LEU A 107 4.52 -19.61 7.41
CA LEU A 107 5.75 -19.61 8.22
C LEU A 107 6.03 -21.06 8.61
N ASP A 108 7.25 -21.54 8.39
CA ASP A 108 7.74 -22.90 8.66
C ASP A 108 7.76 -23.28 10.17
N ASP A 109 6.78 -22.82 10.95
CA ASP A 109 6.56 -23.21 12.34
C ASP A 109 5.29 -24.04 12.54
N VAL A 110 4.77 -24.61 11.44
CA VAL A 110 3.75 -25.67 11.53
C VAL A 110 4.46 -26.98 11.23
N PRO A 111 4.68 -27.87 12.22
CA PRO A 111 5.31 -29.16 11.95
C PRO A 111 4.48 -29.86 10.89
N ARG A 112 5.13 -30.16 9.77
CA ARG A 112 4.59 -30.91 8.63
C ARG A 112 3.92 -32.16 9.20
N ARG A 113 2.59 -32.11 9.41
CA ARG A 113 1.87 -33.24 10.02
C ARG A 113 1.78 -34.31 8.94
N GLY A 114 2.85 -35.09 8.88
CA GLY A 114 2.93 -36.25 8.06
C GLY A 114 1.79 -37.21 8.42
N ARG A 115 1.35 -37.91 7.38
CA ARG A 115 1.02 -39.32 7.43
C ARG A 115 -0.31 -39.66 8.16
N ARG A 116 -1.34 -39.80 7.32
CA ARG A 116 -2.12 -41.04 7.12
C ARG A 116 -2.45 -41.84 8.39
N LEU A 117 -3.69 -41.74 8.86
CA LEU A 117 -4.44 -42.82 9.53
C LEU A 117 -5.89 -42.70 9.03
N SER A 118 -6.22 -43.36 7.91
CA SER A 118 -7.01 -44.60 7.94
C SER A 118 -8.11 -44.54 9.00
N ARG A 119 -9.33 -44.19 8.61
CA ARG A 119 -10.53 -44.42 9.42
C ARG A 119 -11.22 -45.67 8.87
N PRO A 120 -11.02 -46.87 9.47
CA PRO A 120 -11.86 -48.02 9.16
C PRO A 120 -13.13 -47.98 10.03
N GLY A 121 -14.27 -48.31 9.42
CA GLY A 121 -15.53 -48.71 10.09
C GLY A 121 -16.32 -47.55 10.71
N CYS A 122 -17.55 -47.20 10.34
CA CYS A 122 -18.74 -47.98 9.97
C CYS A 122 -19.26 -48.90 11.09
N ARG A 123 -20.51 -48.62 11.51
CA ARG A 123 -21.45 -49.42 12.35
C ARG A 123 -21.14 -49.37 13.86
N ARG A 124 -22.11 -49.23 14.76
CA ARG A 124 -23.57 -49.32 14.70
C ARG A 124 -24.15 -48.53 15.87
#